data_AF-A0A937TVX1-F1
#
_entry.id   AF-A0A937TVX1-F1
#
_cell.length_a   1.000
_cell.length_b   1.000
_cell.length_c   1.000
_cell.angle_alpha   90.00
_cell.angle_beta   90.00
_cell.angle_gamma   90.00
#
_symmetry.space_group_name_H-M   'P 1'
#
loop_
_entity.id
_entity.type
_entity.pdbx_description
1 polymer ?
#
loop_
_entity_poly.entity_id
_entity_poly.type
_entity_poly.pdbx_seq_one_letter_code
_entity_poly.pdbx_strand_id
1 'polypeptide(L)'
;MKTFLIFLFVCGGAVGASEPTVDSIDYSNHGKYLEIAGSLGNRAGITSQGLKLKGDSDLATIRNVLNWMDRNLKYDANRAYSWCNFDDAIKEKTYGGCADQGIVCGVLLKGAGVPTIWVKTMDVSWIWDFKKGRPFKSWVGHVFLEVYVDKKWMLLDPGAKTIYKEYSPKTRIMPGNRFAYHKGNDPKDMIMSLQWEEWKKQTKEYFRSLDESLLPVDAAGGTVLSAQAFVVGNSPYYQTMAKMAGEMGLSVPRSFNNQYDKFLPESIGHVLLIETHNGVPIVPLDVLEKYFPSVSERLKNGGGTMKIGETTIIFLDFSKMLGEFGVENKAKQE
;
A
#
# COMPACT_ATOMS: atom_id res chain seq x y z
N MET A 1 13.19 -46.61 53.85
CA MET A 1 12.90 -46.38 52.41
C MET A 1 11.57 -45.66 52.25
N LYS A 2 11.57 -44.34 52.06
CA LYS A 2 10.53 -43.59 51.30
C LYS A 2 11.19 -42.31 50.79
N THR A 3 11.70 -42.38 49.57
CA THR A 3 12.30 -41.25 48.84
C THR A 3 11.16 -40.35 48.36
N PHE A 4 11.08 -39.12 48.86
CA PHE A 4 10.17 -38.12 48.33
C PHE A 4 10.78 -37.54 47.04
N LEU A 5 10.16 -37.88 45.91
CA LEU A 5 10.46 -37.27 44.62
C LEU A 5 9.84 -35.87 44.60
N ILE A 6 10.66 -34.83 44.67
CA ILE A 6 10.24 -33.44 44.43
C ILE A 6 10.22 -33.26 42.91
N PHE A 7 9.03 -33.22 42.32
CA PHE A 7 8.84 -32.78 40.94
C PHE A 7 8.94 -31.24 40.90
N LEU A 8 10.10 -30.75 40.49
CA LEU A 8 10.29 -29.36 40.06
C LEU A 8 9.59 -29.19 38.71
N PHE A 9 8.37 -28.65 38.74
CA PHE A 9 7.74 -28.08 37.56
C PHE A 9 8.52 -26.82 37.15
N VAL A 10 9.44 -26.98 36.20
CA VAL A 10 10.00 -25.86 35.44
C VAL A 10 8.89 -25.38 34.52
N CYS A 11 8.10 -24.42 34.99
CA CYS A 11 7.29 -23.60 34.11
C CYS A 11 8.25 -22.83 33.21
N GLY A 12 8.53 -23.39 32.02
CA GLY A 12 9.10 -22.65 30.91
C GLY A 12 8.16 -21.51 30.58
N GLY A 13 8.39 -20.35 31.17
CA GLY A 13 7.79 -19.12 30.70
C GLY A 13 8.21 -18.99 29.25
N ALA A 14 7.25 -19.15 28.33
CA ALA A 14 7.41 -18.66 26.99
C ALA A 14 7.68 -17.16 27.14
N VAL A 15 8.96 -16.79 27.02
CA VAL A 15 9.35 -15.41 26.77
C VAL A 15 8.77 -15.12 25.40
N GLY A 16 7.51 -14.67 25.38
CA GLY A 16 6.95 -14.04 24.21
C GLY A 16 7.95 -12.95 23.85
N ALA A 17 8.52 -13.03 22.65
CA ALA A 17 9.37 -11.97 22.14
C ALA A 17 8.60 -10.66 22.31
N SER A 18 9.03 -9.84 23.28
CA SER A 18 8.43 -8.54 23.52
C SER A 18 8.41 -7.81 22.18
N GLU A 19 7.25 -7.29 21.76
CA GLU A 19 7.14 -6.56 20.50
C GLU A 19 8.32 -5.58 20.37
N PRO A 20 8.98 -5.53 19.21
CA PRO A 20 9.91 -4.47 18.87
C PRO A 20 9.27 -3.07 19.01
N THR A 21 9.37 -2.50 20.20
CA THR A 21 10.02 -1.22 20.52
C THR A 21 9.66 0.00 19.66
N VAL A 22 8.43 0.15 19.18
CA VAL A 22 7.91 1.50 18.86
C VAL A 22 7.71 2.33 20.14
N ASP A 23 7.48 1.65 21.26
CA ASP A 23 7.24 2.25 22.58
C ASP A 23 8.54 2.41 23.42
N SER A 24 9.71 2.06 22.87
CA SER A 24 11.01 2.16 23.58
C SER A 24 11.64 3.55 23.52
N ILE A 25 11.05 4.45 22.72
CA ILE A 25 11.59 5.77 22.49
C ILE A 25 11.29 6.66 23.70
N ASP A 26 12.36 7.18 24.32
CA ASP A 26 12.27 8.17 25.39
C ASP A 26 12.09 9.57 24.78
N TYR A 27 10.84 9.88 24.41
CA TYR A 27 10.47 11.18 23.85
C TYR A 27 10.73 12.37 24.78
N SER A 28 10.99 12.13 26.08
CA SER A 28 11.32 13.17 27.06
C SER A 28 12.78 13.61 26.98
N ASN A 29 13.68 12.73 26.51
CA ASN A 29 15.10 13.01 26.36
C ASN A 29 15.49 13.16 24.89
N HIS A 30 14.95 14.20 24.23
CA HIS A 30 15.22 14.44 22.81
C HIS A 30 16.71 14.61 22.50
N GLY A 31 17.52 15.14 23.43
CA GLY A 31 18.97 15.34 23.25
C GLY A 31 19.73 14.05 22.95
N LYS A 32 19.27 12.90 23.46
CA LYS A 32 19.86 11.58 23.16
C LYS A 32 19.85 11.27 21.65
N TYR A 33 18.84 11.75 20.93
CA TYR A 33 18.65 11.48 19.51
C TYR A 33 19.43 12.44 18.59
N LEU A 34 20.39 13.18 19.14
CA LEU A 34 21.46 13.84 18.39
C LEU A 34 22.66 12.93 18.15
N GLU A 35 22.74 11.80 18.86
CA GLU A 35 23.87 10.88 18.72
C GLU A 35 23.94 10.29 17.31
N ILE A 36 25.10 10.44 16.67
CA ILE A 36 25.42 9.79 15.39
C ILE A 36 26.28 8.57 15.68
N ALA A 37 25.69 7.38 15.60
CA ALA A 37 26.37 6.10 15.77
C ALA A 37 27.45 5.89 14.69
N GLY A 38 28.51 5.14 15.00
CA GLY A 38 29.63 4.91 14.07
C GLY A 38 29.24 4.09 12.83
N SER A 39 28.20 3.28 12.94
CA SER A 39 27.54 2.60 11.81
C SER A 39 27.10 3.58 10.71
N LEU A 40 26.65 4.77 11.09
CA LEU A 40 26.04 5.77 10.21
C LEU A 40 27.06 6.60 9.42
N GLY A 41 28.35 6.51 9.76
CA GLY A 41 29.45 7.18 9.07
C GLY A 41 30.32 8.04 10.01
N ASN A 42 31.22 8.81 9.41
CA ASN A 42 32.16 9.66 10.15
C ASN A 42 31.44 10.82 10.85
N ARG A 43 31.28 10.70 12.17
CA ARG A 43 30.60 11.71 13.00
C ARG A 43 31.11 13.13 12.79
N ALA A 44 32.42 13.35 12.76
CA ALA A 44 32.99 14.69 12.62
C ALA A 44 32.67 15.31 11.24
N GLY A 45 32.78 14.51 10.18
CA GLY A 45 32.43 14.90 8.82
C GLY A 45 30.95 15.21 8.66
N ILE A 46 30.08 14.34 9.20
CA ILE A 46 28.63 14.53 9.21
C ILE A 46 28.26 15.81 9.95
N THR A 47 28.78 16.03 11.17
CA THR A 47 28.50 17.24 11.95
C THR A 47 28.97 18.50 11.21
N SER A 48 30.18 18.50 10.65
CA SER A 48 30.69 19.62 9.86
C SER A 48 29.78 19.94 8.67
N GLN A 49 29.31 18.91 7.95
CA GLN A 49 28.38 19.09 6.83
C GLN A 49 26.99 19.55 7.28
N GLY A 50 26.45 18.98 8.35
CA GLY A 50 25.17 19.38 8.94
C GLY A 50 25.18 20.84 9.38
N LEU A 51 26.24 21.29 10.04
CA LEU A 51 26.39 22.69 10.47
C LEU A 51 26.39 23.68 9.29
N LYS A 52 26.97 23.32 8.13
CA LYS A 52 26.90 24.14 6.91
C LYS A 52 25.49 24.28 6.34
N LEU A 53 24.61 23.33 6.64
CA LEU A 53 23.23 23.28 6.18
C LEU A 53 22.25 23.87 7.21
N LYS A 54 22.72 24.19 8.41
CA LYS A 54 21.91 24.80 9.47
C LYS A 54 21.37 26.15 9.02
N GLY A 55 20.06 26.31 9.10
CA GLY A 55 19.37 27.58 8.86
C GLY A 55 19.01 28.29 10.16
N ASP A 56 18.37 29.46 10.03
CA ASP A 56 17.90 30.28 11.16
C ASP A 56 16.77 29.62 11.97
N SER A 57 16.18 28.53 11.44
CA SER A 57 15.21 27.68 12.13
C SER A 57 15.44 26.22 11.76
N ASP A 58 14.89 25.32 12.58
CA ASP A 58 14.91 23.88 12.32
C ASP A 58 14.19 23.52 11.01
N LEU A 59 13.07 24.18 10.70
CA LEU A 59 12.37 24.00 9.42
C LEU A 59 13.21 24.48 8.22
N ALA A 60 13.94 25.58 8.36
CA ALA A 60 14.88 26.03 7.33
C ALA A 60 16.03 25.03 7.17
N THR A 61 16.54 24.47 8.27
CA THR A 61 17.55 23.41 8.27
C THR A 61 17.07 22.17 7.52
N ILE A 62 15.86 21.69 7.79
CA ILE A 62 15.26 20.56 7.07
C ILE A 62 15.19 20.84 5.56
N ARG A 63 14.70 22.02 5.17
CA ARG A 63 14.66 22.42 3.77
C ARG A 63 16.04 22.44 3.12
N ASN A 64 17.04 22.99 3.81
CA ASN A 64 18.42 23.05 3.32
C ASN A 64 19.02 21.65 3.13
N VAL A 65 18.80 20.74 4.08
CA VAL A 65 19.25 19.34 3.98
C VAL A 65 18.61 18.64 2.78
N LEU A 66 17.29 18.72 2.62
CA LEU A 66 16.59 18.09 1.49
C LEU A 66 17.07 18.65 0.14
N ASN A 67 17.19 19.98 0.04
CA ASN A 67 17.70 20.64 -1.17
C ASN A 67 19.15 20.25 -1.48
N TRP A 68 19.97 20.09 -0.44
CA TRP A 68 21.35 19.64 -0.61
C TRP A 68 21.40 18.21 -1.14
N MET A 69 20.57 17.32 -0.60
CA MET A 69 20.48 15.94 -1.07
C MET A 69 20.09 15.88 -2.56
N ASP A 70 19.08 16.64 -2.99
CA ASP A 70 18.66 16.70 -4.40
C ASP A 70 19.78 17.14 -5.35
N ARG A 71 20.62 18.08 -4.89
CA ARG A 71 21.71 18.64 -5.70
C ARG A 71 22.93 17.73 -5.77
N ASN A 72 23.16 16.93 -4.73
CA ASN A 72 24.42 16.21 -4.56
C ASN A 72 24.30 14.70 -4.73
N LEU A 73 23.09 14.14 -4.62
CA LEU A 73 22.85 12.71 -4.68
C LEU A 73 21.87 12.36 -5.80
N LYS A 74 22.09 11.22 -6.45
CA LYS A 74 21.18 10.66 -7.45
C LYS A 74 20.61 9.33 -7.00
N TYR A 75 19.38 9.04 -7.39
CA TYR A 75 18.81 7.72 -7.20
C TYR A 75 19.53 6.69 -8.07
N ASP A 76 19.90 5.55 -7.49
CA ASP A 76 20.46 4.41 -8.20
C ASP A 76 19.82 3.09 -7.71
N ALA A 77 18.86 2.59 -8.47
CA ALA A 77 18.13 1.36 -8.14
C ALA A 77 19.04 0.12 -8.00
N ASN A 78 20.21 0.10 -8.65
CA ASN A 78 21.13 -1.04 -8.56
C ASN A 78 21.79 -1.17 -7.18
N ARG A 79 21.75 -0.08 -6.41
CA ARG A 79 22.27 -0.04 -5.03
C ARG A 79 21.17 -0.25 -3.99
N ALA A 80 19.93 -0.42 -4.43
CA ALA A 80 18.84 -0.74 -3.52
C ALA A 80 19.16 -2.01 -2.71
N TYR A 81 18.72 -2.02 -1.45
CA TYR A 81 18.77 -3.20 -0.57
C TYR A 81 20.17 -3.70 -0.18
N SER A 82 21.20 -2.91 -0.44
CA SER A 82 22.51 -3.02 0.19
C SER A 82 22.61 -2.00 1.32
N TRP A 83 23.33 -2.34 2.40
CA TRP A 83 23.61 -1.35 3.43
C TRP A 83 24.45 -0.20 2.83
N CYS A 84 24.00 1.04 3.07
CA CYS A 84 24.66 2.25 2.65
C CYS A 84 24.63 3.24 3.81
N ASN A 85 25.80 3.59 4.37
CA ASN A 85 25.89 4.65 5.36
C ASN A 85 26.07 6.02 4.68
N PHE A 86 26.23 7.08 5.47
CA PHE A 86 26.43 8.42 4.91
C PHE A 86 27.68 8.54 4.05
N ASP A 87 28.82 8.01 4.53
CA ASP A 87 30.10 8.13 3.83
C ASP A 87 30.05 7.41 2.47
N ASP A 88 29.40 6.24 2.42
CA ASP A 88 29.14 5.49 1.20
C ASP A 88 28.27 6.29 0.22
N ALA A 89 27.18 6.90 0.70
CA ALA A 89 26.28 7.69 -0.12
C ALA A 89 26.99 8.93 -0.71
N ILE A 90 27.84 9.60 0.07
CA ILE A 90 28.56 10.80 -0.37
C ILE A 90 29.67 10.45 -1.36
N LYS A 91 30.44 9.40 -1.09
CA LYS A 91 31.51 8.93 -1.98
C LYS A 91 30.97 8.61 -3.37
N GLU A 92 29.88 7.84 -3.42
CA GLU A 92 29.27 7.38 -4.66
C GLU A 92 28.28 8.39 -5.27
N LYS A 93 27.93 9.45 -4.52
CA LYS A 93 26.94 10.46 -4.89
C LYS A 93 25.57 9.87 -5.25
N THR A 94 25.19 8.78 -4.60
CA THR A 94 23.94 8.08 -4.88
C THR A 94 23.27 7.52 -3.63
N TYR A 95 21.95 7.31 -3.71
CA TYR A 95 21.16 6.56 -2.74
C TYR A 95 20.33 5.50 -3.47
N GLY A 96 20.17 4.32 -2.87
CA GLY A 96 19.51 3.15 -3.47
C GLY A 96 18.01 3.04 -3.20
N GLY A 97 17.51 3.70 -2.16
CA GLY A 97 16.09 3.68 -1.83
C GLY A 97 15.71 4.56 -0.64
N CYS A 98 14.48 4.39 -0.15
CA CYS A 98 13.94 5.16 0.98
C CYS A 98 14.77 5.00 2.27
N ALA A 99 15.36 3.83 2.50
CA ALA A 99 16.24 3.60 3.65
C ALA A 99 17.49 4.49 3.61
N ASP A 100 18.21 4.49 2.49
CA ASP A 100 19.43 5.29 2.30
C ASP A 100 19.13 6.78 2.37
N GLN A 101 18.03 7.21 1.73
CA GLN A 101 17.56 8.59 1.80
C GLN A 101 17.26 9.00 3.26
N GLY A 102 16.58 8.13 4.01
CA GLY A 102 16.33 8.32 5.43
C GLY A 102 17.62 8.41 6.25
N ILE A 103 18.61 7.56 5.98
CA ILE A 103 19.91 7.58 6.65
C ILE A 103 20.61 8.93 6.41
N VAL A 104 20.82 9.32 5.15
CA VAL A 104 21.52 10.56 4.82
C VAL A 104 20.81 11.78 5.40
N CYS A 105 19.49 11.86 5.22
CA CYS A 105 18.69 12.96 5.75
C CYS A 105 18.80 13.03 7.28
N GLY A 106 18.58 11.90 7.96
CA GLY A 106 18.56 11.86 9.41
C GLY A 106 19.91 12.21 10.05
N VAL A 107 21.02 11.75 9.50
CA VAL A 107 22.35 12.07 10.07
C VAL A 107 22.76 13.53 9.84
N LEU A 108 22.39 14.12 8.69
CA LEU A 108 22.64 15.53 8.41
C LEU A 108 21.84 16.43 9.35
N LEU A 109 20.58 16.06 9.63
CA LEU A 109 19.74 16.73 10.62
C LEU A 109 20.35 16.66 12.03
N LYS A 110 20.77 15.46 12.46
CA LYS A 110 21.50 15.30 13.73
C LYS A 110 22.75 16.17 13.78
N GLY A 111 23.55 16.18 12.72
CA GLY A 111 24.75 17.01 12.60
C GLY A 111 24.47 18.52 12.65
N ALA A 112 23.29 18.95 12.20
CA ALA A 112 22.83 20.34 12.29
C ALA A 112 22.22 20.70 13.67
N GLY A 113 22.04 19.71 14.54
CA GLY A 113 21.48 19.88 15.88
C GLY A 113 19.97 19.61 15.98
N VAL A 114 19.37 18.93 14.99
CA VAL A 114 17.96 18.53 15.02
C VAL A 114 17.85 17.05 15.46
N PRO A 115 17.31 16.75 16.66
CA PRO A 115 17.13 15.38 17.10
C PRO A 115 16.28 14.56 16.15
N THR A 116 16.72 13.36 15.81
CA THR A 116 16.08 12.54 14.75
C THR A 116 16.02 11.06 15.11
N ILE A 117 14.87 10.43 14.83
CA ILE A 117 14.57 9.01 15.04
C ILE A 117 14.08 8.41 13.71
N TRP A 118 14.55 7.22 13.35
CA TRP A 118 14.04 6.51 12.18
C TRP A 118 12.80 5.70 12.53
N VAL A 119 11.84 5.69 11.62
CA VAL A 119 10.61 4.90 11.70
C VAL A 119 10.55 3.96 10.51
N LYS A 120 10.66 2.65 10.75
CA LYS A 120 10.48 1.63 9.71
C LYS A 120 9.01 1.24 9.61
N THR A 121 8.49 1.20 8.38
CA THR A 121 7.07 0.92 8.12
C THR A 121 6.86 -0.11 7.04
N MET A 122 5.68 -0.75 7.06
CA MET A 122 5.19 -1.67 6.03
C MET A 122 3.77 -1.27 5.65
N ASP A 123 3.41 -1.37 4.37
CA ASP A 123 2.06 -1.04 3.90
C ASP A 123 1.01 -1.96 4.55
N VAL A 124 -0.06 -1.41 5.10
CA VAL A 124 -1.12 -2.18 5.78
C VAL A 124 -1.78 -3.17 4.83
N SER A 125 -2.02 -2.77 3.58
CA SER A 125 -2.57 -3.68 2.56
C SER A 125 -1.65 -4.86 2.28
N TRP A 126 -0.33 -4.63 2.23
CA TRP A 126 0.65 -5.71 2.06
C TRP A 126 0.60 -6.69 3.23
N ILE A 127 0.50 -6.19 4.46
CA ILE A 127 0.41 -7.04 5.66
C ILE A 127 -0.85 -7.91 5.58
N TRP A 128 -1.99 -7.34 5.21
CA TRP A 128 -3.23 -8.09 5.03
C TRP A 128 -3.13 -9.14 3.93
N ASP A 129 -2.60 -8.76 2.78
CA ASP A 129 -2.41 -9.69 1.67
C ASP A 129 -1.52 -10.86 2.08
N PHE A 130 -0.41 -10.57 2.78
CA PHE A 130 0.48 -11.59 3.32
C PHE A 130 -0.22 -12.52 4.32
N LYS A 131 -0.95 -11.97 5.31
CA LYS A 131 -1.61 -12.77 6.35
C LYS A 131 -2.79 -13.59 5.82
N LYS A 132 -3.51 -13.08 4.82
CA LYS A 132 -4.66 -13.78 4.20
C LYS A 132 -4.27 -14.64 3.00
N GLY A 133 -2.97 -14.76 2.68
CA GLY A 133 -2.49 -15.56 1.56
C GLY A 133 -2.90 -15.02 0.18
N ARG A 134 -3.21 -13.73 0.07
CA ARG A 134 -3.53 -13.07 -1.19
C ARG A 134 -2.23 -12.81 -1.98
N PRO A 135 -2.29 -12.82 -3.32
CA PRO A 135 -1.12 -12.54 -4.15
C PRO A 135 -0.68 -11.08 -4.01
N PHE A 136 0.61 -10.84 -3.83
CA PHE A 136 1.23 -9.52 -3.87
C PHE A 136 2.41 -9.52 -4.85
N LYS A 137 2.66 -8.38 -5.52
CA LYS A 137 3.67 -8.26 -6.58
C LYS A 137 5.08 -7.99 -6.05
N SER A 138 5.17 -7.23 -4.97
CA SER A 138 6.43 -6.80 -4.36
C SER A 138 6.24 -6.58 -2.87
N TRP A 139 7.35 -6.45 -2.16
CA TRP A 139 7.33 -6.01 -0.77
C TRP A 139 7.29 -4.49 -0.74
N VAL A 140 6.45 -3.91 0.11
CA VAL A 140 6.16 -2.47 0.07
C VAL A 140 6.22 -1.89 1.48
N GLY A 141 7.30 -1.16 1.75
CA GLY A 141 7.49 -0.43 2.99
C GLY A 141 8.07 0.95 2.72
N HIS A 142 8.18 1.75 3.78
CA HIS A 142 8.75 3.09 3.71
C HIS A 142 9.50 3.44 4.99
N VAL A 143 10.40 4.41 4.90
CA VAL A 143 11.13 4.94 6.07
C VAL A 143 10.75 6.40 6.25
N PHE A 144 10.26 6.72 7.45
CA PHE A 144 10.06 8.10 7.89
C PHE A 144 11.10 8.48 8.94
N LEU A 145 11.18 9.77 9.23
CA LEU A 145 11.95 10.30 10.34
C LEU A 145 11.03 11.03 11.31
N GLU A 146 11.14 10.79 12.61
CA GLU A 146 10.60 11.71 13.62
C GLU A 146 11.69 12.73 13.95
N VAL A 147 11.34 14.01 13.86
CA VAL A 147 12.26 15.12 14.09
C VAL A 147 11.72 16.00 15.21
N TYR A 148 12.58 16.40 16.14
CA TYR A 148 12.19 17.32 17.21
C TYR A 148 12.44 18.76 16.76
N VAL A 149 11.36 19.47 16.46
CA VAL A 149 11.34 20.80 15.84
C VAL A 149 10.38 21.69 16.61
N ASP A 150 10.77 22.92 16.91
CA ASP A 150 9.91 23.88 17.63
C ASP A 150 9.31 23.29 18.93
N LYS A 151 10.14 22.56 19.69
CA LYS A 151 9.78 21.87 20.93
C LYS A 151 8.73 20.76 20.79
N LYS A 152 8.47 20.26 19.57
CA LYS A 152 7.56 19.14 19.32
C LYS A 152 8.14 18.10 18.36
N TRP A 153 7.74 16.85 18.55
CA TRP A 153 8.05 15.78 17.60
C TRP A 153 7.11 15.90 16.38
N MET A 154 7.69 15.99 15.20
CA MET A 154 6.98 16.00 13.92
C MET A 154 7.44 14.80 13.08
N LEU A 155 6.59 14.33 12.17
CA LEU A 155 6.97 13.30 11.22
C LEU A 155 7.47 13.95 9.93
N LEU A 156 8.63 13.53 9.45
CA LEU A 156 9.22 13.94 8.19
C LEU A 156 9.23 12.73 7.25
N ASP A 157 8.74 12.95 6.03
CA ASP A 157 8.94 12.07 4.89
C ASP A 157 10.00 12.71 3.96
N PRO A 158 11.25 12.23 3.99
CA PRO A 158 12.31 12.77 3.15
C PRO A 158 12.03 12.56 1.65
N GLY A 159 11.39 11.44 1.29
CA GLY A 159 11.06 11.09 -0.09
C GLY A 159 10.02 12.03 -0.68
N ALA A 160 8.96 12.30 0.09
CA ALA A 160 7.90 13.23 -0.31
C ALA A 160 8.20 14.70 0.04
N LYS A 161 9.34 14.99 0.67
CA LYS A 161 9.72 16.34 1.16
C LYS A 161 8.61 17.00 1.99
N THR A 162 7.92 16.20 2.78
CA THR A 162 6.71 16.62 3.51
C THR A 162 6.91 16.44 5.01
N ILE A 163 6.51 17.45 5.78
CA ILE A 163 6.52 17.41 7.24
C ILE A 163 5.08 17.46 7.77
N TYR A 164 4.74 16.52 8.65
CA TYR A 164 3.44 16.38 9.28
C TYR A 164 3.52 16.95 10.70
N LYS A 165 3.04 18.19 10.85
CA LYS A 165 3.15 18.98 12.09
C LYS A 165 2.25 18.49 13.22
N GLU A 166 1.14 17.86 12.88
CA GLU A 166 0.14 17.34 13.81
C GLU A 166 0.30 15.83 14.03
N TYR A 167 1.56 15.38 13.98
CA TYR A 167 1.94 14.00 14.22
C TYR A 167 1.89 13.68 15.72
N SER A 168 1.36 12.50 16.07
CA SER A 168 1.49 11.94 17.41
C SER A 168 2.51 10.81 17.41
N PRO A 169 3.54 10.86 18.28
CA PRO A 169 4.48 9.75 18.43
C PRO A 169 3.85 8.41 18.85
N LYS A 170 2.62 8.41 19.36
CA LYS A 170 1.86 7.18 19.68
C LYS A 170 1.18 6.56 18.46
N THR A 171 1.06 7.27 17.36
CA THR A 171 0.43 6.76 16.15
C THR A 171 1.28 5.63 15.57
N ARG A 172 0.65 4.48 15.27
CA ARG A 172 1.28 3.38 14.53
C ARG A 172 0.96 3.40 13.03
N ILE A 173 -0.02 4.20 12.58
CA ILE A 173 -0.41 4.30 11.17
C ILE A 173 0.08 5.60 10.57
N MET A 174 1.08 5.49 9.71
CA MET A 174 1.73 6.58 9.02
C MET A 174 1.01 6.93 7.71
N PRO A 175 1.28 8.12 7.13
CA PRO A 175 0.73 8.53 5.83
C PRO A 175 0.87 7.46 4.75
N GLY A 176 -0.19 7.28 3.97
CA GLY A 176 -0.31 6.20 2.97
C GLY A 176 -0.73 4.85 3.56
N ASN A 177 -1.33 4.84 4.76
CA ASN A 177 -1.79 3.63 5.44
C ASN A 177 -0.65 2.62 5.70
N ARG A 178 0.42 3.11 6.33
CA ARG A 178 1.63 2.31 6.60
C ARG A 178 1.78 2.03 8.09
N PHE A 179 1.92 0.77 8.45
CA PHE A 179 2.12 0.34 9.82
C PHE A 179 3.58 0.52 10.23
N ALA A 180 3.83 1.33 11.26
CA ALA A 180 5.13 1.49 11.89
C ALA A 180 5.40 0.30 12.82
N TYR A 181 6.39 -0.51 12.46
CA TYR A 181 6.74 -1.72 13.20
C TYR A 181 8.00 -1.57 14.07
N HIS A 182 8.79 -0.50 13.87
CA HIS A 182 9.93 -0.21 14.73
C HIS A 182 10.36 1.26 14.62
N LYS A 183 10.81 1.84 15.74
CA LYS A 183 11.45 3.15 15.84
C LYS A 183 12.82 3.04 16.49
N GLY A 184 13.79 3.83 16.07
CA GLY A 184 15.14 3.72 16.63
C GLY A 184 16.10 4.85 16.27
N ASN A 185 17.21 4.94 17.02
CA ASN A 185 18.26 5.94 16.82
C ASN A 185 19.28 5.54 15.75
N ASP A 186 19.33 4.26 15.39
CA ASP A 186 20.22 3.68 14.37
C ASP A 186 19.49 2.58 13.60
N PRO A 187 19.20 2.77 12.30
CA PRO A 187 18.58 1.76 11.44
C PRO A 187 19.29 0.41 11.38
N LYS A 188 20.61 0.36 11.66
CA LYS A 188 21.40 -0.87 11.66
C LYS A 188 21.09 -1.78 12.86
N ASP A 189 20.80 -1.17 14.00
CA ASP A 189 20.44 -1.87 15.24
C ASP A 189 18.93 -2.17 15.32
N MET A 190 18.15 -1.60 14.40
CA MET A 190 16.72 -1.85 14.32
C MET A 190 16.40 -3.21 13.68
N ILE A 191 15.36 -3.90 14.18
CA ILE A 191 14.82 -5.13 13.58
C ILE A 191 14.58 -5.01 12.07
N MET A 192 14.59 -6.16 11.40
CA MET A 192 14.56 -6.30 9.95
C MET A 192 15.82 -5.69 9.32
N SER A 193 16.77 -6.58 9.02
CA SER A 193 18.02 -6.29 8.32
C SER A 193 17.79 -5.38 7.11
N LEU A 194 18.76 -4.55 6.76
CA LEU A 194 18.68 -3.73 5.55
C LEU A 194 19.14 -4.50 4.29
N GLN A 195 19.56 -5.75 4.46
CA GLN A 195 19.92 -6.66 3.37
C GLN A 195 18.69 -7.41 2.87
N TRP A 196 18.42 -7.36 1.56
CA TRP A 196 17.15 -7.82 0.96
C TRP A 196 16.66 -9.20 1.39
N GLU A 197 17.49 -10.23 1.26
CA GLU A 197 17.06 -11.61 1.51
C GLU A 197 16.76 -11.87 2.99
N GLU A 198 17.63 -11.37 3.86
CA GLU A 198 17.44 -11.47 5.31
C GLU A 198 16.26 -10.61 5.77
N TRP A 199 16.10 -9.42 5.18
CA TRP A 199 14.93 -8.57 5.42
C TRP A 199 13.64 -9.30 5.10
N LYS A 200 13.52 -9.95 3.93
CA LYS A 200 12.33 -10.73 3.57
C LYS A 200 12.05 -11.85 4.55
N LYS A 201 13.09 -12.57 5.00
CA LYS A 201 12.95 -13.65 5.97
C LYS A 201 12.40 -13.13 7.30
N GLN A 202 13.02 -12.08 7.85
CA GLN A 202 12.63 -11.47 9.12
C GLN A 202 11.25 -10.81 9.02
N THR A 203 10.93 -10.19 7.88
CA THR A 203 9.61 -9.61 7.59
C THR A 203 8.52 -10.69 7.64
N LYS A 204 8.74 -11.85 6.99
CA LYS A 204 7.78 -12.98 7.05
C LYS A 204 7.56 -13.47 8.47
N GLU A 205 8.65 -13.62 9.23
CA GLU A 205 8.59 -14.12 10.60
C GLU A 205 7.79 -13.17 11.49
N TYR A 206 8.12 -11.88 11.46
CA TYR A 206 7.46 -10.84 12.24
C TYR A 206 5.97 -10.69 11.87
N PHE A 207 5.65 -10.47 10.59
CA PHE A 207 4.26 -10.20 10.20
C PHE A 207 3.37 -11.44 10.26
N ARG A 208 3.94 -12.65 10.31
CA ARG A 208 3.18 -13.86 10.58
C ARG A 208 2.64 -13.86 12.02
N SER A 209 3.47 -13.46 12.99
CA SER A 209 3.08 -13.41 14.42
C SER A 209 2.45 -12.09 14.86
N LEU A 210 2.52 -11.03 14.06
CA LEU A 210 1.89 -9.73 14.37
C LEU A 210 0.40 -9.89 14.71
N ASP A 211 -0.02 -9.28 15.82
CA ASP A 211 -1.43 -9.19 16.22
C ASP A 211 -2.22 -8.34 15.21
N GLU A 212 -3.26 -8.93 14.62
CA GLU A 212 -4.15 -8.27 13.67
C GLU A 212 -4.91 -7.09 14.30
N SER A 213 -5.10 -7.08 15.63
CA SER A 213 -5.81 -5.99 16.33
C SER A 213 -5.11 -4.63 16.24
N LEU A 214 -3.80 -4.65 15.92
CA LEU A 214 -2.99 -3.46 15.73
C LEU A 214 -3.13 -2.83 14.35
N LEU A 215 -3.76 -3.55 13.41
CA LEU A 215 -3.93 -3.10 12.04
C LEU A 215 -5.29 -2.40 11.86
N PRO A 216 -5.37 -1.41 10.95
CA PRO A 216 -6.64 -0.94 10.44
C PRO A 216 -7.41 -2.09 9.78
N VAL A 217 -8.73 -1.92 9.67
CA VAL A 217 -9.62 -2.88 9.01
C VAL A 217 -9.12 -3.31 7.63
N ASP A 218 -9.24 -4.62 7.34
CA ASP A 218 -8.97 -5.19 6.03
C ASP A 218 -10.06 -4.79 5.04
N ALA A 219 -9.92 -3.61 4.44
CA ALA A 219 -10.89 -3.10 3.48
C ALA A 219 -11.06 -4.04 2.26
N ALA A 220 -10.00 -4.75 1.86
CA ALA A 220 -10.05 -5.69 0.74
C ALA A 220 -10.76 -7.02 1.09
N GLY A 221 -10.87 -7.34 2.38
CA GLY A 221 -11.67 -8.47 2.88
C GLY A 221 -13.14 -8.13 3.12
N GLY A 222 -13.55 -6.88 2.90
CA GLY A 222 -14.92 -6.44 3.12
C GLY A 222 -15.91 -7.14 2.19
N THR A 223 -17.06 -7.54 2.73
CA THR A 223 -18.21 -8.01 1.94
C THR A 223 -19.14 -6.84 1.68
N VAL A 224 -19.37 -6.54 0.40
CA VAL A 224 -20.36 -5.53 0.00
C VAL A 224 -21.75 -6.15 0.14
N LEU A 225 -22.60 -5.55 0.99
CA LEU A 225 -23.97 -6.02 1.23
C LEU A 225 -25.00 -5.41 0.28
N SER A 226 -24.65 -4.35 -0.45
CA SER A 226 -25.54 -3.78 -1.46
C SER A 226 -25.71 -4.76 -2.62
N ALA A 227 -26.91 -4.84 -3.19
CA ALA A 227 -27.09 -5.51 -4.47
C ALA A 227 -26.16 -4.86 -5.53
N GLN A 228 -25.47 -5.69 -6.30
CA GLN A 228 -24.46 -5.25 -7.27
C GLN A 228 -24.96 -5.48 -8.69
N ALA A 229 -24.49 -4.62 -9.60
CA ALA A 229 -24.68 -4.76 -11.04
C ALA A 229 -23.33 -4.83 -11.75
N PHE A 230 -23.09 -5.90 -12.49
CA PHE A 230 -21.97 -6.02 -13.42
C PHE A 230 -22.44 -5.56 -14.79
N VAL A 231 -21.64 -4.73 -15.46
CA VAL A 231 -22.02 -4.13 -16.74
C VAL A 231 -21.11 -4.64 -17.84
N VAL A 232 -21.70 -5.23 -18.87
CA VAL A 232 -20.99 -5.69 -20.06
C VAL A 232 -21.36 -4.82 -21.25
N GLY A 233 -20.48 -3.88 -21.60
CA GLY A 233 -20.76 -2.88 -22.62
C GLY A 233 -19.52 -2.18 -23.17
N ASN A 234 -19.59 -1.76 -24.43
CA ASN A 234 -18.69 -0.82 -25.05
C ASN A 234 -19.04 0.62 -24.64
N SER A 235 -18.08 1.54 -24.79
CA SER A 235 -18.36 2.97 -24.65
C SER A 235 -19.21 3.45 -25.84
N PRO A 236 -20.25 4.29 -25.65
CA PRO A 236 -20.67 4.94 -24.40
C PRO A 236 -21.77 4.18 -23.60
N TYR A 237 -22.14 2.98 -24.03
CA TYR A 237 -23.29 2.25 -23.48
C TYR A 237 -23.07 1.74 -22.07
N TYR A 238 -21.85 1.30 -21.71
CA TYR A 238 -21.60 0.87 -20.33
C TYR A 238 -21.76 2.01 -19.32
N GLN A 239 -21.45 3.26 -19.68
CA GLN A 239 -21.68 4.40 -18.80
C GLN A 239 -23.19 4.62 -18.58
N THR A 240 -23.97 4.46 -19.64
CA THR A 240 -25.44 4.55 -19.59
C THR A 240 -26.02 3.44 -18.70
N MET A 241 -25.61 2.19 -18.93
CA MET A 241 -26.03 1.05 -18.11
C MET A 241 -25.59 1.17 -16.66
N ALA A 242 -24.37 1.67 -16.39
CA ALA A 242 -23.90 1.91 -15.04
C ALA A 242 -24.72 2.97 -14.32
N LYS A 243 -25.14 4.03 -15.04
CA LYS A 243 -26.06 5.03 -14.52
C LYS A 243 -27.44 4.43 -14.22
N MET A 244 -28.00 3.62 -15.12
CA MET A 244 -29.27 2.91 -14.90
C MET A 244 -29.21 2.01 -13.66
N ALA A 245 -28.11 1.25 -13.49
CA ALA A 245 -27.89 0.46 -12.30
C ALA A 245 -27.86 1.32 -11.03
N GLY A 246 -27.19 2.46 -11.06
CA GLY A 246 -27.17 3.42 -9.96
C GLY A 246 -28.56 3.98 -9.62
N GLU A 247 -29.38 4.29 -10.63
CA GLU A 247 -30.78 4.72 -10.46
C GLU A 247 -31.67 3.63 -9.85
N MET A 248 -31.31 2.35 -10.05
CA MET A 248 -31.93 1.19 -9.40
C MET A 248 -31.39 0.90 -7.99
N GLY A 249 -30.47 1.72 -7.47
CA GLY A 249 -29.84 1.52 -6.16
C GLY A 249 -28.77 0.43 -6.15
N LEU A 250 -28.28 0.00 -7.33
CA LEU A 250 -27.24 -1.01 -7.47
C LEU A 250 -25.86 -0.35 -7.55
N SER A 251 -24.90 -0.90 -6.82
CA SER A 251 -23.50 -0.50 -7.02
C SER A 251 -22.91 -1.23 -8.22
N VAL A 252 -22.10 -0.53 -9.02
CA VAL A 252 -21.44 -1.11 -10.20
C VAL A 252 -19.97 -1.33 -9.89
N PRO A 253 -19.59 -2.50 -9.32
CA PRO A 253 -18.19 -2.77 -8.99
C PRO A 253 -17.31 -2.90 -10.23
N ARG A 254 -17.91 -3.25 -11.38
CA ARG A 254 -17.16 -3.50 -12.61
C ARG A 254 -18.00 -3.27 -13.86
N SER A 255 -17.38 -2.62 -14.84
CA SER A 255 -17.80 -2.60 -16.25
C SER A 255 -16.69 -3.20 -17.12
N PHE A 256 -17.05 -4.04 -18.09
CA PHE A 256 -16.08 -4.72 -18.96
C PHE A 256 -16.66 -5.03 -20.34
N ASN A 257 -15.81 -5.19 -21.35
CA ASN A 257 -16.18 -5.66 -22.70
C ASN A 257 -15.15 -6.67 -23.26
N ASN A 258 -14.28 -7.16 -22.37
CA ASN A 258 -13.25 -8.15 -22.63
C ASN A 258 -12.94 -8.88 -21.32
N GLN A 259 -12.02 -9.85 -21.36
CA GLN A 259 -11.65 -10.67 -20.20
C GLN A 259 -12.86 -11.36 -19.56
N TYR A 260 -13.80 -11.82 -20.39
CA TYR A 260 -15.07 -12.41 -19.94
C TYR A 260 -14.86 -13.58 -18.97
N ASP A 261 -13.88 -14.46 -19.22
CA ASP A 261 -13.59 -15.59 -18.34
C ASP A 261 -13.16 -15.19 -16.92
N LYS A 262 -12.66 -13.96 -16.76
CA LYS A 262 -12.29 -13.40 -15.46
C LYS A 262 -13.50 -12.78 -14.75
N PHE A 263 -14.33 -12.06 -15.47
CA PHE A 263 -15.33 -11.17 -14.86
C PHE A 263 -16.76 -11.71 -14.87
N LEU A 264 -17.14 -12.59 -15.80
CA LEU A 264 -18.45 -13.23 -15.77
C LEU A 264 -18.65 -14.09 -14.51
N PRO A 265 -17.66 -14.87 -14.02
CA PRO A 265 -17.79 -15.57 -12.74
C PRO A 265 -18.07 -14.66 -11.56
N GLU A 266 -17.47 -13.45 -11.53
CA GLU A 266 -17.69 -12.46 -10.46
C GLU A 266 -19.14 -11.96 -10.42
N SER A 267 -19.89 -12.06 -11.52
CA SER A 267 -21.28 -11.59 -11.61
C SER A 267 -22.33 -12.61 -11.16
N ILE A 268 -21.94 -13.85 -10.87
CA ILE A 268 -22.88 -14.91 -10.45
C ILE A 268 -23.52 -14.54 -9.11
N GLY A 269 -24.85 -14.55 -9.05
CA GLY A 269 -25.63 -14.14 -7.87
C GLY A 269 -25.93 -12.63 -7.81
N HIS A 270 -25.57 -11.87 -8.84
CA HIS A 270 -25.79 -10.43 -8.94
C HIS A 270 -26.67 -10.06 -10.15
N VAL A 271 -26.86 -8.76 -10.39
CA VAL A 271 -27.44 -8.26 -11.64
C VAL A 271 -26.33 -8.18 -12.68
N LEU A 272 -26.59 -8.65 -13.90
CA LEU A 272 -25.67 -8.57 -15.04
C LEU A 272 -26.37 -7.83 -16.19
N LEU A 273 -25.96 -6.60 -16.46
CA LEU A 273 -26.44 -5.82 -17.59
C LEU A 273 -25.56 -6.11 -18.81
N ILE A 274 -26.16 -6.51 -19.93
CA ILE A 274 -25.43 -6.85 -21.16
C ILE A 274 -25.96 -5.98 -22.30
N GLU A 275 -25.06 -5.22 -22.92
CA GLU A 275 -25.34 -4.52 -24.17
C GLU A 275 -25.65 -5.52 -25.29
N THR A 276 -26.72 -5.23 -26.02
CA THR A 276 -27.05 -5.91 -27.26
C THR A 276 -27.19 -4.92 -28.41
N HIS A 277 -26.94 -5.41 -29.63
CA HIS A 277 -27.28 -4.74 -30.87
C HIS A 277 -28.14 -5.65 -31.73
N ASN A 278 -29.35 -5.23 -32.06
CA ASN A 278 -30.35 -5.98 -32.81
C ASN A 278 -30.62 -7.35 -32.17
N GLY A 279 -30.75 -7.36 -30.84
CA GLY A 279 -30.92 -8.57 -30.03
C GLY A 279 -29.67 -9.45 -29.88
N VAL A 280 -28.52 -9.08 -30.48
CA VAL A 280 -27.28 -9.85 -30.38
C VAL A 280 -26.40 -9.26 -29.26
N PRO A 281 -26.04 -10.04 -28.22
CA PRO A 281 -25.15 -9.55 -27.16
C PRO A 281 -23.74 -9.32 -27.66
N ILE A 282 -23.08 -8.31 -27.10
CA ILE A 282 -21.66 -8.04 -27.40
C ILE A 282 -20.73 -9.14 -26.84
N VAL A 283 -21.21 -9.91 -25.86
CA VAL A 283 -20.53 -11.10 -25.35
C VAL A 283 -20.85 -12.27 -26.26
N PRO A 284 -19.85 -13.02 -26.75
CA PRO A 284 -20.09 -14.25 -27.49
C PRO A 284 -21.02 -15.20 -26.72
N LEU A 285 -22.03 -15.75 -27.39
CA LEU A 285 -23.06 -16.57 -26.76
C LEU A 285 -22.49 -17.85 -26.13
N ASP A 286 -21.47 -18.44 -26.74
CA ASP A 286 -20.74 -19.61 -26.22
C ASP A 286 -20.02 -19.28 -24.89
N VAL A 287 -19.46 -18.08 -24.78
CA VAL A 287 -18.85 -17.58 -23.55
C VAL A 287 -19.91 -17.34 -22.47
N LEU A 288 -21.07 -16.77 -22.81
CA LEU A 288 -22.17 -16.63 -21.85
C LEU A 288 -22.69 -18.00 -21.40
N GLU A 289 -22.90 -18.93 -22.33
CA GLU A 289 -23.44 -20.27 -22.07
C GLU A 289 -22.54 -21.08 -21.12
N LYS A 290 -21.21 -20.88 -21.20
CA LYS A 290 -20.22 -21.48 -20.29
C LYS A 290 -20.48 -21.14 -18.81
N TYR A 291 -20.95 -19.92 -18.53
CA TYR A 291 -21.14 -19.42 -17.15
C TYR A 291 -22.62 -19.35 -16.75
N PHE A 292 -23.51 -19.22 -17.71
CA PHE A 292 -24.96 -19.13 -17.55
C PHE A 292 -25.65 -20.13 -18.48
N PRO A 293 -25.78 -21.40 -18.06
CA PRO A 293 -26.38 -22.43 -18.89
C PRO A 293 -27.82 -22.07 -19.31
N SER A 294 -28.16 -22.41 -20.55
CA SER A 294 -29.43 -22.14 -21.23
C SER A 294 -29.73 -20.67 -21.53
N VAL A 295 -28.74 -19.77 -21.45
CA VAL A 295 -28.92 -18.34 -21.76
C VAL A 295 -29.27 -18.14 -23.24
N SER A 296 -28.64 -18.88 -24.15
CA SER A 296 -28.86 -18.75 -25.59
C SER A 296 -30.26 -19.20 -26.03
N GLU A 297 -30.83 -20.21 -25.39
CA GLU A 297 -32.20 -20.67 -25.62
C GLU A 297 -33.22 -19.64 -25.12
N ARG A 298 -33.00 -19.09 -23.92
CA ARG A 298 -33.90 -18.11 -23.31
C ARG A 298 -33.90 -16.76 -24.03
N LEU A 299 -32.76 -16.37 -24.61
CA LEU A 299 -32.67 -15.15 -25.40
C LEU A 299 -33.54 -15.22 -26.67
N LYS A 300 -33.62 -16.40 -27.32
CA LYS A 300 -34.46 -16.62 -28.51
C LYS A 300 -35.96 -16.51 -28.24
N ASN A 301 -36.38 -16.71 -26.99
CA ASN A 301 -37.79 -16.75 -26.57
C ASN A 301 -38.32 -15.41 -26.03
N GLY A 302 -37.60 -14.30 -26.25
CA GLY A 302 -38.16 -12.95 -26.09
C GLY A 302 -37.99 -12.28 -24.72
N GLY A 303 -36.87 -12.49 -24.01
CA GLY A 303 -36.61 -11.84 -22.73
C GLY A 303 -35.45 -10.84 -22.76
N GLY A 304 -35.75 -9.54 -22.58
CA GLY A 304 -34.75 -8.53 -22.20
C GLY A 304 -34.29 -8.64 -20.74
N THR A 305 -34.91 -9.51 -19.94
CA THR A 305 -34.51 -9.83 -18.56
C THR A 305 -34.79 -11.30 -18.28
N MET A 306 -33.86 -11.97 -17.60
CA MET A 306 -34.00 -13.38 -17.20
C MET A 306 -33.27 -13.67 -15.90
N LYS A 307 -33.75 -14.67 -15.15
CA LYS A 307 -33.08 -15.18 -13.95
C LYS A 307 -32.45 -16.55 -14.23
N ILE A 308 -31.17 -16.71 -13.91
CA ILE A 308 -30.39 -17.96 -14.03
C ILE A 308 -29.68 -18.21 -12.69
N GLY A 309 -30.12 -19.24 -11.96
CA GLY A 309 -29.74 -19.41 -10.55
C GLY A 309 -30.16 -18.18 -9.75
N GLU A 310 -29.23 -17.59 -9.00
CA GLU A 310 -29.45 -16.32 -8.30
C GLU A 310 -29.09 -15.07 -9.13
N THR A 311 -28.58 -15.25 -10.35
CA THR A 311 -28.18 -14.14 -11.22
C THR A 311 -29.38 -13.61 -11.99
N THR A 312 -29.54 -12.29 -12.05
CA THR A 312 -30.50 -11.61 -12.94
C THR A 312 -29.76 -11.00 -14.11
N ILE A 313 -29.97 -11.48 -15.32
CA ILE A 313 -29.35 -10.97 -16.54
C ILE A 313 -30.34 -10.08 -17.28
N ILE A 314 -29.93 -8.87 -17.63
CA ILE A 314 -30.73 -7.88 -18.36
C ILE A 314 -30.01 -7.53 -19.66
N PHE A 315 -30.63 -7.85 -20.78
CA PHE A 315 -30.13 -7.52 -22.12
C PHE A 315 -30.73 -6.18 -22.56
N LEU A 316 -29.88 -5.20 -22.85
CA LEU A 316 -30.26 -3.83 -23.19
C LEU A 316 -29.85 -3.53 -24.63
N ASP A 317 -30.85 -3.38 -25.51
CA ASP A 317 -30.62 -3.12 -26.95
C ASP A 317 -30.52 -1.62 -27.24
N PHE A 318 -29.34 -1.18 -27.69
CA PHE A 318 -29.08 0.22 -28.01
C PHE A 318 -29.22 0.57 -29.49
N SER A 319 -29.54 -0.42 -30.35
CA SER A 319 -29.75 -0.19 -31.80
C SER A 319 -30.95 0.70 -32.07
N LYS A 320 -31.96 0.66 -31.19
CA LYS A 320 -33.13 1.54 -31.26
C LYS A 320 -32.82 2.98 -30.85
N MET A 321 -31.86 3.20 -29.95
CA MET A 321 -31.46 4.56 -29.54
C MET A 321 -30.65 5.28 -30.62
N LEU A 322 -29.89 4.56 -31.47
CA LEU A 322 -29.17 5.17 -32.60
C LEU A 322 -30.09 5.57 -33.76
N GLY A 323 -31.19 4.85 -33.97
CA GLY A 323 -32.18 5.18 -35.00
C GLY A 323 -32.88 6.53 -34.74
N GLU A 324 -33.03 6.93 -33.49
CA GLU A 324 -33.62 8.23 -33.10
C GLU A 324 -32.65 9.42 -33.29
N PHE A 325 -31.35 9.16 -33.48
CA PHE A 325 -30.34 10.20 -33.74
C PHE A 325 -29.91 10.31 -35.22
N GLY A 326 -30.57 9.59 -36.14
CA GLY A 326 -30.45 9.84 -37.58
C GLY A 326 -29.05 9.71 -38.17
N VAL A 327 -28.27 8.72 -37.74
CA VAL A 327 -26.99 8.39 -38.38
C VAL A 327 -27.11 7.03 -39.09
N GLU A 328 -27.82 7.01 -40.22
CA GLU A 328 -27.72 5.91 -41.18
C GLU A 328 -26.48 6.09 -42.07
N ASN A 329 -25.57 5.12 -41.96
CA ASN A 329 -24.59 4.65 -42.94
C ASN A 329 -24.26 5.55 -44.15
N LYS A 330 -23.08 6.19 -44.14
CA LYS A 330 -22.29 6.43 -45.35
C LYS A 330 -21.07 5.50 -45.37
N ALA A 331 -21.30 4.25 -45.76
CA ALA A 331 -20.24 3.32 -46.15
C ALA A 331 -20.73 2.44 -47.30
N LYS A 332 -21.06 3.08 -48.43
CA LYS A 332 -21.06 2.47 -49.77
C LYS A 332 -20.63 3.54 -50.76
N GLN A 333 -19.33 3.56 -51.06
CA GLN A 333 -18.69 3.90 -52.34
C GLN A 333 -17.22 4.24 -52.04
N GLU A 334 -16.34 3.26 -52.23
CA GLU A 334 -15.27 3.27 -53.24
C GLU A 334 -14.82 1.82 -53.50
#